data_AF-A0A9P6ZEV9-F1
#
_entry.id   AF-A0A9P6ZEV9-F1
#
_cell.length_a   1.000
_cell.length_b   1.000
_cell.length_c   1.000
_cell.angle_alpha   90.00
_cell.angle_beta   90.00
_cell.angle_gamma   90.00
#
_symmetry.space_group_name_H-M   'P 1'
#
loop_
_entity.id
_entity.type
_entity.pdbx_description
1 polymer ?
#
loop_
_entity_poly.entity_id
_entity_poly.type
_entity_poly.pdbx_seq_one_letter_code
_entity_poly.pdbx_strand_id
1 'polypeptide(L)' 'PDGSDEEYEHSCRSMLLLFKPWRALHQLKGDMSTWTEAVESETFAPDLQTIIDNVNVEHECKDARDVHAQTSR' A
#
# COMPACT_ATOMS: atom_id res chain seq x y z
N PRO A 1 12.32 2.73 -3.28
CA PRO A 1 11.63 1.55 -2.71
C PRO A 1 12.67 0.48 -2.38
N ASP A 2 13.11 0.51 -1.14
CA ASP A 2 14.13 -0.33 -0.50
C ASP A 2 13.49 -1.54 0.22
N GLY A 3 12.19 -1.76 0.01
CA GLY A 3 11.53 -3.04 0.24
C GLY A 3 11.66 -3.97 -0.96
N SER A 4 11.78 -5.27 -0.70
CA SER A 4 11.69 -6.31 -1.72
C SER A 4 10.34 -6.23 -2.47
N ASP A 5 10.29 -6.73 -3.71
CA ASP A 5 9.05 -6.77 -4.49
C ASP A 5 7.90 -7.47 -3.72
N GLU A 6 8.23 -8.42 -2.84
CA GLU A 6 7.27 -9.12 -1.97
C GLU A 6 6.67 -8.22 -0.89
N GLU A 7 7.47 -7.33 -0.28
CA GLU A 7 6.99 -6.36 0.71
C GLU A 7 6.08 -5.32 0.07
N TYR A 8 6.41 -4.90 -1.15
CA TYR A 8 5.55 -4.01 -1.93
C TYR A 8 4.21 -4.68 -2.26
N GLU A 9 4.22 -5.93 -2.74
CA GLU A 9 3.01 -6.72 -2.98
C GLU A 9 2.15 -6.89 -1.72
N HIS A 10 2.78 -7.11 -0.56
CA HIS A 10 2.08 -7.20 0.72
C HIS A 10 1.45 -5.86 1.13
N SER A 11 2.15 -4.75 0.89
CA SER A 11 1.63 -3.40 1.13
C SER A 11 0.43 -3.11 0.24
N CYS A 12 0.51 -3.41 -1.07
CA CYS A 12 -0.60 -3.26 -2.01
C CYS A 12 -1.84 -4.07 -1.60
N ARG A 13 -1.63 -5.32 -1.15
CA ARG A 13 -2.71 -6.14 -0.60
C ARG A 13 -3.36 -5.49 0.62
N SER A 14 -2.55 -4.90 1.50
CA SER A 14 -3.04 -4.23 2.70
C SER A 14 -3.85 -2.98 2.36
N MET A 15 -3.41 -2.19 1.37
CA MET A 15 -4.16 -1.03 0.87
C MET A 15 -5.54 -1.42 0.33
N LEU A 16 -5.63 -2.47 -0.50
CA LEU A 16 -6.92 -2.96 -1.00
C LEU A 16 -7.82 -3.42 0.16
N LEU A 17 -7.26 -4.12 1.14
CA LEU A 17 -7.97 -4.58 2.33
C LEU A 17 -8.35 -3.44 3.30
N LEU A 18 -7.92 -2.20 3.08
CA LEU A 18 -8.31 -1.09 3.94
C LEU A 18 -9.25 -0.12 3.22
N PHE A 19 -9.02 0.09 1.92
CA PHE A 19 -9.62 1.22 1.21
C PHE A 19 -10.57 0.81 0.06
N LYS A 20 -10.51 -0.43 -0.43
CA LYS A 20 -11.49 -0.92 -1.41
C LYS A 20 -12.74 -1.40 -0.69
N PRO A 21 -13.96 -1.21 -1.17
CA PRO A 21 -15.11 -1.91 -0.62
C PRO A 21 -15.17 -3.34 -1.18
N TRP A 22 -15.18 -4.38 -0.32
CA TRP A 22 -15.32 -5.78 -0.76
C TRP A 22 -16.44 -6.51 0.00
N ARG A 23 -17.18 -7.38 -0.70
CA ARG A 23 -18.15 -8.31 -0.10
C ARG A 23 -17.61 -9.73 0.01
N ALA A 24 -16.62 -10.07 -0.81
CA ALA A 24 -15.93 -11.35 -0.79
C ALA A 24 -14.44 -11.16 -1.11
N LEU A 25 -13.59 -12.01 -0.52
CA LEU A 25 -12.13 -11.86 -0.63
C LEU A 25 -11.60 -11.92 -2.07
N HIS A 26 -12.24 -12.69 -2.95
CA HIS A 26 -11.83 -12.78 -4.36
C HIS A 26 -12.00 -11.45 -5.11
N GLN A 27 -12.88 -10.56 -4.64
CA GLN A 27 -13.11 -9.24 -5.27
C GLN A 27 -11.97 -8.26 -5.01
N LEU A 28 -11.12 -8.52 -4.00
CA LEU A 28 -9.99 -7.66 -3.68
C LEU A 28 -8.99 -7.61 -4.84
N LYS A 29 -8.51 -8.80 -5.26
CA LYS A 29 -7.56 -8.95 -6.37
C LYS A 29 -8.24 -8.97 -7.74
N GLY A 30 -9.49 -9.45 -7.80
CA GLY A 30 -10.21 -9.62 -9.06
C GLY A 30 -9.46 -10.60 -9.98
N ASP A 31 -9.37 -10.24 -11.25
CA ASP A 31 -8.70 -11.04 -12.29
C ASP A 31 -7.21 -10.67 -12.46
N MET A 32 -6.66 -9.80 -11.59
CA MET A 32 -5.29 -9.34 -11.69
C MET A 32 -4.29 -10.41 -11.23
N SER A 33 -3.10 -10.41 -11.85
CA SER A 33 -2.06 -11.39 -11.55
C SER A 33 -1.29 -11.01 -10.29
N THR A 34 -1.14 -9.72 -10.02
CA THR A 34 -0.44 -9.18 -8.84
C THR A 34 -1.33 -8.25 -8.01
N TRP A 35 -0.97 -8.03 -6.74
CA TRP A 35 -1.67 -7.08 -5.88
C TRP A 35 -1.37 -5.63 -6.29
N THR A 36 -0.18 -5.39 -6.82
CA THR A 36 0.20 -4.10 -7.43
C THR A 36 -0.76 -3.74 -8.56
N GLU A 37 -0.97 -4.64 -9.53
CA GLU A 37 -1.91 -4.42 -10.65
C GLU A 37 -3.34 -4.15 -10.14
N ALA A 38 -3.76 -4.85 -9.08
CA ALA A 38 -5.08 -4.66 -8.48
C ALA A 38 -5.24 -3.30 -7.78
N VAL A 39 -4.20 -2.77 -7.15
CA VAL A 39 -4.21 -1.41 -6.58
C VAL A 39 -4.21 -0.36 -7.69
N GLU A 40 -3.32 -0.51 -8.68
CA GLU A 40 -3.14 0.47 -9.76
C GLU A 40 -4.37 0.57 -10.67
N SER A 41 -5.15 -0.51 -10.80
CA SER A 41 -6.41 -0.53 -11.54
C SER A 41 -7.61 0.01 -10.75
N GLU A 42 -7.48 0.17 -9.43
CA GLU A 42 -8.57 0.68 -8.59
C GLU A 42 -8.59 2.21 -8.62
N THR A 43 -9.79 2.79 -8.77
CA THR A 43 -9.99 4.23 -8.65
C THR A 43 -10.63 4.54 -7.31
N PHE A 44 -9.85 5.08 -6.38
CA PHE A 44 -10.36 5.51 -5.08
C PHE A 44 -11.09 6.85 -5.19
N ALA A 45 -12.08 7.06 -4.32
CA ALA A 45 -12.72 8.36 -4.18
C ALA A 45 -11.69 9.43 -3.74
N PRO A 46 -11.83 10.70 -4.15
CA PRO A 46 -10.84 11.75 -3.83
C PRO A 46 -10.51 11.88 -2.33
N ASP A 47 -11.52 11.73 -1.47
CA ASP A 47 -11.35 11.77 -0.02
C ASP A 47 -10.52 10.59 0.49
N LEU A 48 -10.75 9.40 -0.06
CA LEU A 48 -9.94 8.20 0.24
C LEU A 48 -8.53 8.33 -0.30
N GLN A 49 -8.35 8.90 -1.49
CA GLN A 49 -7.03 9.15 -2.07
C GLN A 49 -6.20 10.04 -1.13
N THR A 50 -6.80 11.09 -0.58
CA THR A 50 -6.13 11.97 0.39
C THR A 50 -5.68 11.21 1.64
N ILE A 51 -6.48 10.25 2.12
CA ILE A 51 -6.12 9.41 3.27
C ILE A 51 -4.98 8.46 2.89
N ILE A 52 -5.05 7.81 1.73
CA ILE A 52 -4.02 6.90 1.22
C ILE A 52 -2.68 7.63 1.09
N ASP A 53 -2.69 8.85 0.54
CA ASP A 53 -1.49 9.67 0.39
C ASP A 53 -0.87 10.00 1.75
N ASN A 54 -1.69 10.37 2.75
CA ASN A 54 -1.21 10.62 4.11
C ASN A 54 -0.62 9.36 4.77
N VAL A 55 -1.22 8.19 4.54
CA VAL A 55 -0.70 6.90 5.04
C VAL A 55 0.66 6.58 4.40
N ASN A 56 0.80 6.82 3.09
CA ASN A 56 2.08 6.64 2.39
C ASN A 56 3.17 7.56 2.95
N VAL A 57 2.85 8.85 3.15
CA VAL A 57 3.79 9.81 3.74
C VAL A 57 4.21 9.42 5.15
N GLU A 58 3.28 8.93 5.98
CA GLU A 58 3.61 8.45 7.34
C GLU A 58 4.58 7.27 7.29
N HIS A 59 4.34 6.29 6.42
CA HIS A 59 5.24 5.16 6.23
C HIS A 59 6.61 5.60 5.72
N GLU A 60 6.68 6.49 4.72
CA GLU A 60 7.96 7.03 4.22
C GLU A 60 8.76 7.74 5.32
N CYS A 61 8.09 8.53 6.16
CA CYS A 61 8.73 9.21 7.28
C CYS A 61 9.24 8.22 8.33
N LYS A 62 8.46 7.17 8.61
CA LYS A 62 8.82 6.12 9.55
C LYS A 62 10.05 5.35 9.06
N ASP A 63 10.07 4.95 7.80
CA ASP A 63 11.20 4.25 7.19
C ASP A 63 12.46 5.13 7.21
N ALA A 64 12.34 6.41 6.82
CA ALA A 64 13.45 7.36 6.87
C ALA A 64 14.02 7.53 8.28
N ARG A 65 13.14 7.59 9.30
CA ARG A 65 13.56 7.68 10.72
C ARG A 65 14.30 6.41 11.16
N ASP A 66 13.78 5.24 10.80
CA ASP A 66 14.34 3.96 11.25
C ASP A 66 15.70 3.70 10.57
N VAL A 67 15.86 4.07 9.29
CA VAL A 67 17.16 4.09 8.58
C VAL A 67 18.15 5.05 9.26
N HIS A 68 17.70 6.25 9.62
CA HIS A 68 18.55 7.21 10.33
C HIS A 68 19.03 6.68 11.69
N ALA A 69 18.13 6.07 12.48
CA ALA A 69 18.46 5.49 13.77
C ALA A 69 19.44 4.30 13.65
N GLN A 70 19.33 3.51 12.59
CA GLN A 70 20.24 2.39 12.33
C GLN A 70 21.63 2.86 11.88
N THR A 71 21.71 3.94 11.10
CA THR A 71 22.97 4.47 10.53
C THR A 71 23.77 5.32 11.51
N SER A 72 23.10 5.89 12.53
CA SER A 72 23.73 6.73 13.57
C SER A 72 24.23 5.95 14.80
N ARG A 73 24.19 4.62 14.75
CA ARG A 73 24.86 3.70 15.70
C ARG A 73 26.24 3.30 15.23
#